data_AF-A0A2G8LJ83-F1
#
_entry.id   AF-A0A2G8LJ83-F1
#
_cell.length_a   1.000
_cell.length_b   1.000
_cell.length_c   1.000
_cell.angle_alpha   90.00
_cell.angle_beta   90.00
_cell.angle_gamma   90.00
#
_symmetry.space_group_name_H-M   'P 1'
#
loop_
_entity.id
_entity.type
_entity.pdbx_description
1 polymer ?
#
loop_
_entity_poly.entity_id
_entity_poly.type
_entity_poly.pdbx_seq_one_letter_code
_entity_poly.pdbx_strand_id
1 'polypeptide(L)'
;MIMQVKEILQEEEDLAEIVQLVGKGSLAETDKITLEVAKLIKDDFLQQNGYTQYDSYCPFYKTVGMLQNMIAFYDMARHAVETTAQSENKITWAIIRENMNDIMYQLSSMKFK
;
A
#
# COMPACT_ATOMS: atom_id res chain seq x y z
N MET A 1 7.78 11.41 -1.94
CA MET A 1 8.12 10.16 -1.22
C MET A 1 7.79 10.24 0.27
N ILE A 2 8.63 10.79 1.16
CA ILE A 2 8.33 10.76 2.62
C ILE A 2 7.05 11.53 3.00
N MET A 3 6.82 12.71 2.41
CA MET A 3 5.58 13.48 2.67
C MET A 3 4.34 12.68 2.29
N GLN A 4 4.35 12.10 1.09
CA GLN A 4 3.27 11.24 0.59
C GLN A 4 3.03 10.01 1.48
N VAL A 5 4.07 9.39 2.04
CA VAL A 5 3.90 8.28 2.98
C VAL A 5 3.19 8.74 4.25
N LYS A 6 3.54 9.92 4.77
CA LYS A 6 2.84 10.48 5.93
C LYS A 6 1.39 10.78 5.61
N GLU A 7 1.10 11.32 4.42
CA GLU A 7 -0.26 11.57 3.96
C GLU A 7 -1.06 10.27 3.87
N ILE A 8 -0.52 9.22 3.24
CA ILE A 8 -1.17 7.90 3.16
C ILE A 8 -1.49 7.33 4.55
N LEU A 9 -0.56 7.44 5.50
CA LEU A 9 -0.76 6.95 6.86
C LEU A 9 -1.81 7.78 7.62
N GLN A 10 -1.86 9.09 7.41
CA GLN A 10 -2.86 9.96 8.01
C GLN A 10 -4.25 9.69 7.42
N GLU A 11 -4.36 9.59 6.10
CA GLU A 11 -5.62 9.24 5.42
C GLU A 11 -6.12 7.86 5.87
N GLU A 12 -5.23 6.89 6.10
CA GLU A 12 -5.63 5.59 6.61
C GLU A 12 -6.20 5.65 8.03
N GLU A 13 -5.65 6.49 8.90
CA GLU A 13 -6.19 6.70 10.26
C GLU A 13 -7.63 7.23 10.20
N ASP A 14 -7.85 8.28 9.40
CA ASP A 14 -9.18 8.88 9.21
C ASP A 14 -10.17 7.88 8.60
N LEU A 15 -9.73 7.10 7.60
CA LEU A 15 -10.55 6.08 6.95
C LEU A 15 -10.84 4.89 7.87
N ALA A 16 -9.92 4.52 8.76
CA ALA A 16 -10.10 3.39 9.67
C ALA A 16 -11.26 3.62 10.64
N GLU A 17 -11.45 4.85 11.13
CA GLU A 17 -12.61 5.21 11.95
C GLU A 17 -13.92 5.03 11.17
N ILE A 18 -13.96 5.50 9.93
CA ILE A 18 -15.13 5.37 9.04
C ILE A 18 -15.43 3.88 8.79
N VAL A 19 -14.41 3.07 8.49
CA VAL A 19 -14.56 1.63 8.25
C VAL A 19 -15.18 0.90 9.43
N GLN A 20 -14.84 1.28 10.66
CA GLN A 20 -15.43 0.68 11.86
C GLN A 20 -16.92 0.98 12.00
N LEU A 21 -17.38 2.13 11.49
CA LEU A 21 -18.77 2.56 11.57
C LEU A 21 -19.64 2.00 10.44
N VAL A 22 -19.16 2.04 9.19
CA VAL A 22 -19.98 1.74 7.99
C VAL A 22 -19.53 0.51 7.19
N GLY A 23 -18.39 -0.07 7.54
CA GLY A 23 -17.80 -1.21 6.85
C GLY A 23 -17.03 -0.85 5.58
N LYS A 24 -15.99 -1.65 5.27
CA LYS A 24 -15.07 -1.42 4.14
C LYS A 24 -15.72 -1.48 2.76
N GLY A 25 -16.86 -2.17 2.62
CA GLY A 25 -17.55 -2.32 1.34
C GLY A 25 -18.06 -1.01 0.74
N SER A 26 -18.38 -0.05 1.62
CA SER A 26 -19.02 1.23 1.26
C SER A 26 -18.03 2.31 0.81
N LEU A 27 -16.73 2.05 0.91
CA LEU A 27 -15.68 3.01 0.56
C LEU A 27 -15.48 3.15 -0.96
N ALA A 28 -14.93 4.29 -1.37
CA ALA A 28 -14.44 4.46 -2.73
C ALA A 28 -13.27 3.52 -3.03
N GLU A 29 -13.06 3.20 -4.30
CA GLU A 29 -11.98 2.28 -4.70
C GLU A 29 -10.59 2.87 -4.41
N THR A 30 -10.43 4.19 -4.47
CA THR A 30 -9.21 4.90 -4.06
C THR A 30 -8.92 4.74 -2.57
N ASP A 31 -9.95 4.84 -1.72
CA ASP A 31 -9.80 4.72 -0.27
C ASP A 31 -9.42 3.29 0.11
N LYS A 32 -10.00 2.30 -0.57
CA LYS A 32 -9.61 0.88 -0.41
C LYS A 32 -8.14 0.68 -0.74
N ILE A 33 -7.61 1.34 -1.78
CA ILE A 33 -6.18 1.31 -2.12
C ILE A 33 -5.34 1.96 -1.01
N THR A 34 -5.74 3.15 -0.52
CA THR A 34 -5.03 3.83 0.57
C THR A 34 -4.91 2.94 1.80
N LEU A 35 -6.01 2.31 2.24
CA LEU A 35 -6.00 1.37 3.39
C LEU A 35 -5.03 0.20 3.19
N GLU A 36 -4.98 -0.38 2.00
CA GLU A 36 -4.17 -1.57 1.72
C GLU A 36 -2.68 -1.24 1.57
N VAL A 37 -2.35 -0.11 0.93
CA VAL A 37 -0.97 0.38 0.83
C VAL A 37 -0.48 0.86 2.19
N ALA A 38 -1.30 1.54 2.98
CA ALA A 38 -0.94 1.93 4.34
C ALA A 38 -0.64 0.69 5.21
N LYS A 39 -1.43 -0.38 5.06
CA LYS A 39 -1.15 -1.67 5.70
C LYS A 39 0.21 -2.25 5.24
N LEU A 40 0.48 -2.26 3.94
CA LEU A 40 1.78 -2.69 3.39
C LEU A 40 2.95 -1.89 3.99
N ILE A 41 2.80 -0.57 4.12
CA ILE A 41 3.82 0.30 4.74
C ILE A 41 4.00 -0.04 6.22
N LYS A 42 2.91 -0.24 6.98
CA LYS A 42 2.98 -0.57 8.40
C LYS A 42 3.63 -1.94 8.65
N ASP A 43 3.21 -2.97 7.92
CA ASP A 43 3.58 -4.36 8.17
C ASP A 43 4.95 -4.75 7.56
N ASP A 44 5.33 -4.14 6.43
CA ASP A 44 6.52 -4.55 5.67
C ASP A 44 7.63 -3.49 5.60
N PHE A 45 7.33 -2.22 5.90
CA PHE A 45 8.35 -1.17 5.97
C PHE A 45 8.64 -0.72 7.40
N LEU A 46 7.61 -0.31 8.16
CA LEU A 46 7.78 0.24 9.51
C LEU A 46 8.08 -0.84 10.56
N GLN A 47 7.48 -2.02 10.44
CA GLN A 47 7.79 -3.15 11.30
C GLN A 47 9.15 -3.76 10.91
N GLN A 48 10.07 -3.83 11.87
CA GLN A 48 11.42 -4.38 11.71
C GLN A 48 11.71 -5.35 12.88
N ASN A 49 12.18 -6.56 12.58
CA ASN A 49 12.54 -7.53 13.61
C ASN A 49 14.05 -7.50 13.91
N GLY A 50 14.40 -6.81 14.99
CA GLY A 50 15.78 -6.63 15.44
C GLY A 50 16.56 -7.91 15.78
N TYR A 51 15.88 -9.05 15.95
CA TYR A 51 16.52 -10.35 16.25
C TYR A 51 16.89 -11.15 14.99
N THR A 52 16.49 -10.70 13.80
CA THR A 52 16.74 -11.42 12.54
C THR A 52 17.91 -10.82 11.80
N GLN A 53 18.67 -11.64 11.06
CA GLN A 53 19.86 -11.14 10.35
C GLN A 53 19.53 -10.17 9.19
N TYR A 54 18.33 -10.26 8.62
CA TYR A 54 17.91 -9.46 7.46
C TYR A 54 17.21 -8.13 7.84
N ASP A 55 16.63 -8.02 9.06
CA ASP A 55 15.98 -6.81 9.58
C ASP A 55 16.68 -6.21 10.82
N SER A 56 17.75 -6.81 11.34
CA SER A 56 18.51 -6.23 12.46
C SER A 56 19.20 -4.92 12.11
N TYR A 57 19.50 -4.73 10.82
CA TYR A 57 20.07 -3.50 10.28
C TYR A 57 19.65 -3.34 8.82
N CYS A 58 19.01 -2.21 8.50
CA CYS A 58 18.56 -1.90 7.14
C CYS A 58 19.44 -0.76 6.57
N PRO A 59 20.29 -1.05 5.56
CA PRO A 59 21.06 -0.01 4.88
C PRO A 59 20.16 1.02 4.22
N PHE A 60 20.60 2.28 4.17
CA PHE A 60 19.76 3.39 3.67
C PHE A 60 19.23 3.18 2.24
N TYR A 61 20.04 2.60 1.35
CA TYR A 61 19.60 2.31 -0.03
C TYR A 61 18.45 1.30 -0.08
N LYS A 62 18.42 0.32 0.85
CA LYS A 62 17.35 -0.67 0.97
C LYS A 62 16.08 0.01 1.45
N THR A 63 16.17 0.84 2.50
CA THR A 63 15.05 1.65 2.99
C THR A 63 14.43 2.51 1.89
N VAL A 64 15.26 3.23 1.13
CA VAL A 64 14.78 4.08 0.04
C VAL A 64 14.14 3.25 -1.08
N GLY A 65 14.80 2.18 -1.53
CA GLY A 65 14.28 1.34 -2.61
C GLY A 65 12.96 0.67 -2.28
N MET A 66 12.80 0.14 -1.05
CA MET A 66 11.54 -0.42 -0.58
C MET A 66 10.41 0.61 -0.63
N LEU A 67 10.66 1.80 -0.08
CA LEU A 67 9.65 2.84 0.01
C LEU A 67 9.27 3.39 -1.39
N GLN A 68 10.24 3.52 -2.29
CA GLN A 68 10.01 3.91 -3.68
C GLN A 68 9.07 2.94 -4.39
N ASN A 69 9.31 1.63 -4.24
CA ASN A 69 8.48 0.60 -4.88
C ASN A 69 7.05 0.59 -4.33
N MET A 70 6.88 0.74 -3.02
CA MET A 70 5.54 0.80 -2.39
C MET A 70 4.74 2.02 -2.86
N ILE A 71 5.38 3.20 -2.97
CA ILE A 71 4.71 4.40 -3.47
C ILE A 71 4.42 4.31 -4.96
N ALA A 72 5.35 3.78 -5.76
CA ALA A 72 5.11 3.60 -7.18
C ALA A 72 3.88 2.69 -7.42
N PHE A 73 3.73 1.63 -6.64
CA PHE A 73 2.54 0.79 -6.67
C PHE A 73 1.26 1.57 -6.32
N TYR A 74 1.29 2.39 -5.27
CA TYR A 74 0.17 3.24 -4.87
C TYR A 74 -0.27 4.20 -5.98
N ASP A 75 0.69 4.92 -6.56
CA ASP A 75 0.42 5.90 -7.62
C ASP A 75 -0.18 5.23 -8.86
N MET A 76 0.40 4.10 -9.29
CA MET A 76 -0.11 3.35 -10.43
C MET A 76 -1.49 2.75 -10.17
N ALA A 77 -1.73 2.20 -8.98
CA ALA A 77 -3.02 1.63 -8.61
C ALA A 77 -4.12 2.70 -8.57
N ARG A 78 -3.85 3.86 -7.96
CA ARG A 78 -4.79 4.99 -7.96
C ARG A 78 -5.06 5.51 -9.35
N HIS A 79 -4.01 5.71 -10.15
CA HIS A 79 -4.16 6.19 -11.52
C HIS A 79 -5.02 5.25 -12.38
N ALA A 80 -4.84 3.94 -12.25
CA ALA A 80 -5.62 2.95 -12.98
C ALA A 80 -7.12 3.00 -12.62
N VAL A 81 -7.44 3.12 -11.33
CA VAL A 81 -8.82 3.22 -10.84
C VAL A 81 -9.47 4.54 -11.26
N GLU A 82 -8.76 5.66 -11.10
CA GLU A 82 -9.29 7.00 -11.42
C GLU A 82 -9.53 7.16 -12.92
N THR A 83 -8.63 6.66 -13.77
CA THR A 83 -8.74 6.79 -15.23
C THR A 83 -9.86 5.93 -15.81
N THR A 84 -10.14 4.78 -15.20
CA THR A 84 -11.19 3.86 -15.66
C THR A 84 -12.54 4.06 -14.97
N ALA A 85 -12.65 5.07 -14.08
CA ALA A 85 -13.84 5.29 -13.27
C ALA A 85 -15.14 5.51 -14.06
N GLN A 86 -15.04 6.09 -15.27
CA GLN A 86 -16.16 6.37 -16.18
C GLN A 86 -16.23 5.41 -17.38
N SER A 87 -15.33 4.42 -17.43
CA SER A 87 -15.30 3.43 -18.52
C SER A 87 -16.23 2.25 -18.21
N GLU A 88 -16.74 1.58 -19.24
CA GLU A 88 -17.45 0.30 -19.09
C GLU A 88 -16.54 -0.77 -18.45
N ASN A 89 -15.23 -0.70 -18.69
CA ASN A 89 -14.22 -1.60 -18.12
C ASN A 89 -13.57 -0.98 -16.88
N LYS A 90 -14.37 -0.66 -15.86
CA LYS A 90 -13.88 -0.07 -14.62
C LYS A 90 -12.92 -1.02 -13.90
N ILE A 91 -11.71 -0.54 -13.61
CA ILE A 91 -10.75 -1.24 -12.75
C ILE A 91 -11.12 -0.95 -11.30
N THR A 92 -11.23 -2.02 -10.51
CA THR A 92 -11.48 -1.95 -9.06
C THR A 92 -10.28 -2.51 -8.31
N TRP A 93 -10.20 -2.21 -7.01
CA TRP A 93 -9.18 -2.80 -6.16
C TRP A 93 -9.20 -4.33 -6.18
N ALA A 94 -10.39 -4.94 -6.24
CA ALA A 94 -10.51 -6.39 -6.30
C ALA A 94 -9.79 -7.00 -7.52
N ILE A 95 -9.93 -6.37 -8.69
CA ILE A 95 -9.25 -6.78 -9.93
C ILE A 95 -7.74 -6.61 -9.79
N ILE A 96 -7.29 -5.46 -9.27
CA ILE A 96 -5.86 -5.20 -9.04
C ILE A 96 -5.27 -6.27 -8.12
N ARG A 97 -5.92 -6.53 -6.98
CA ARG A 97 -5.45 -7.52 -6.01
C ARG A 97 -5.36 -8.92 -6.63
N GLU A 98 -6.38 -9.35 -7.36
CA GLU A 98 -6.40 -10.67 -7.99
C GLU A 98 -5.25 -10.85 -8.99
N ASN A 99 -5.03 -9.86 -9.86
CA ASN A 99 -4.04 -9.93 -10.93
C ASN A 99 -2.61 -9.62 -10.46
N MET A 100 -2.45 -8.87 -9.36
CA MET A 100 -1.15 -8.38 -8.88
C MET A 100 -0.71 -9.07 -7.58
N ASN A 101 -1.32 -10.19 -7.19
CA ASN A 101 -0.96 -10.93 -5.98
C ASN A 101 0.54 -11.24 -5.89
N ASP A 102 1.16 -11.66 -7.00
CA ASP A 102 2.59 -11.97 -7.06
C ASP A 102 3.46 -10.72 -6.81
N ILE A 103 3.05 -9.57 -7.34
CA ILE A 103 3.75 -8.29 -7.15
C ILE A 103 3.58 -7.80 -5.71
N MET A 104 2.38 -7.92 -5.15
CA MET A 104 2.14 -7.61 -3.73
C MET A 104 3.00 -8.48 -2.81
N TYR A 105 3.10 -9.78 -3.10
CA TYR A 105 3.98 -10.69 -2.37
C TYR A 105 5.45 -10.26 -2.49
N GLN A 106 5.91 -9.90 -3.69
CA GLN A 106 7.26 -9.39 -3.89
C GLN A 106 7.52 -8.12 -3.08
N LEU A 107 6.58 -7.17 -3.07
CA LEU A 107 6.67 -5.93 -2.28
C LEU A 107 6.78 -6.22 -0.77
N SER A 108 5.95 -7.12 -0.23
CA SER A 108 6.03 -7.53 1.17
C SER A 108 7.34 -8.25 1.50
N SER A 109 7.87 -9.03 0.56
CA SER A 109 9.10 -9.81 0.77
C SER A 109 10.40 -9.00 0.67
N MET A 110 10.34 -7.71 0.27
CA MET A 110 11.55 -6.90 0.07
C MET A 110 12.40 -6.76 1.34
N LYS A 111 11.80 -6.81 2.53
CA LYS A 111 12.52 -6.73 3.80
C LYS A 111 13.46 -7.91 4.06
N PHE A 112 13.20 -9.07 3.46
CA PHE A 112 14.02 -10.27 3.67
C PHE A 112 15.32 -10.30 2.84
N LYS A 113 15.55 -9.31 1.98
CA LYS A 113 16.75 -9.18 1.15
C LYS A 113 17.77 -8.22 1.76
#